data_AF-A0A428P0Y8-F1
#
_entry.id   AF-A0A428P0Y8-F1
#
_cell.length_a   1.000
_cell.length_b   1.000
_cell.length_c   1.000
_cell.angle_alpha   90.00
_cell.angle_beta   90.00
_cell.angle_gamma   90.00
#
_symmetry.space_group_name_H-M   'P 1'
#
loop_
_entity.id
_entity.type
_entity.pdbx_description
1 polymer ?
#
loop_
_entity_poly.entity_id
_entity_poly.type
_entity_poly.pdbx_seq_one_letter_code
_entity_poly.pdbx_strand_id
1 'polypeptide(L)'
;MPKSAPTTMIRDDHKYWKCKQSFVGGRTCNEKNEMSEKQCPSCGSKRDVEDEALDVYMRKIGTLFKTDTTNGTEWWHSSPVDPLNDLSAIK
;
A
#
# COMPACT_ATOMS: atom_id res chain seq x y z
N MET A 1 -6.40 -4.83 17.98
CA MET A 1 -6.58 -6.01 17.09
C MET A 1 -5.20 -6.49 16.66
N PRO A 2 -4.92 -7.80 16.66
CA PRO A 2 -3.64 -8.30 16.16
C PRO A 2 -3.50 -7.97 14.67
N LYS A 3 -2.33 -7.43 14.26
CA LYS A 3 -2.01 -7.24 12.84
C LYS A 3 -1.92 -8.62 12.18
N SER A 4 -2.53 -8.77 11.01
CA SER A 4 -2.40 -9.99 10.19
C SER A 4 -0.94 -10.28 9.88
N ALA A 5 -0.56 -11.55 9.73
CA ALA A 5 0.78 -11.89 9.25
C ALA A 5 1.02 -11.27 7.86
N PRO A 6 2.21 -10.75 7.56
CA PRO A 6 2.47 -10.13 6.27
C PRO A 6 2.54 -11.20 5.17
N THR A 7 2.03 -10.88 3.99
CA THR A 7 1.93 -11.81 2.85
C THR A 7 2.50 -11.18 1.59
N THR A 8 3.04 -12.02 0.70
CA THR A 8 3.43 -11.62 -0.66
C THR A 8 2.25 -11.61 -1.63
N MET A 9 1.11 -12.18 -1.21
CA MET A 9 -0.10 -12.21 -2.02
C MET A 9 -0.76 -10.83 -2.03
N ILE A 10 -0.73 -10.19 -3.19
CA ILE A 10 -1.46 -8.94 -3.43
C ILE A 10 -2.96 -9.27 -3.49
N ARG A 11 -3.76 -8.56 -2.69
CA ARG A 11 -5.22 -8.70 -2.72
C ARG A 11 -5.78 -8.21 -4.05
N ASP A 12 -6.86 -8.81 -4.53
CA ASP A 12 -7.49 -8.42 -5.80
C ASP A 12 -7.96 -6.95 -5.80
N ASP A 13 -8.34 -6.44 -4.63
CA ASP A 13 -8.77 -5.05 -4.44
C ASP A 13 -7.61 -4.07 -4.24
N HIS A 14 -6.35 -4.51 -4.17
CA HIS A 14 -5.17 -3.63 -4.09
C HIS A 14 -4.83 -3.05 -5.46
N LYS A 15 -5.43 -1.89 -5.77
CA LYS A 15 -5.30 -1.21 -7.07
C LYS A 15 -4.34 -0.03 -7.05
N TYR A 16 -4.16 0.61 -5.91
CA TYR A 16 -3.30 1.78 -5.75
C TYR A 16 -2.37 1.63 -4.55
N TRP A 17 -1.31 2.40 -4.52
CA TRP A 17 -0.48 2.59 -3.33
C TRP A 17 -0.27 4.08 -3.05
N LYS A 18 -0.19 4.43 -1.77
CA LYS A 18 0.17 5.78 -1.35
C LYS A 18 1.64 5.83 -0.95
N CYS A 19 2.40 6.70 -1.59
CA CYS A 19 3.79 6.93 -1.28
C CYS A 19 3.91 7.61 0.10
N LYS A 20 4.57 6.94 1.04
CA LYS A 20 4.91 7.43 2.37
C LYS A 20 6.40 7.77 2.51
N GLN A 21 7.13 7.74 1.39
CA GLN A 21 8.54 8.10 1.34
C GLN A 21 8.74 9.62 1.46
N SER A 22 9.90 9.99 2.01
CA SER A 22 10.30 11.39 2.16
C SER A 22 10.75 11.97 0.83
N PHE A 23 10.27 13.17 0.53
CA PHE A 23 10.74 14.01 -0.56
C PHE A 23 12.07 14.72 -0.19
N VAL A 24 12.81 15.18 -1.19
CA VAL A 24 13.97 16.06 -0.99
C VAL A 24 13.49 17.34 -0.29
N GLY A 25 13.80 17.49 1.01
CA GLY A 25 13.26 18.55 1.87
C GLY A 25 12.50 18.05 3.10
N GLY A 26 12.43 16.73 3.32
CA GLY A 26 11.99 16.13 4.59
C GLY A 26 10.47 16.00 4.76
N ARG A 27 9.67 16.33 3.74
CA ARG A 27 8.21 16.15 3.75
C ARG A 27 7.83 14.80 3.18
N THR A 28 6.90 14.10 3.80
CA THR A 28 6.30 12.89 3.24
C THR A 28 5.52 13.21 1.95
N CYS A 29 5.74 12.42 0.90
CA CYS A 29 5.15 12.64 -0.43
C CYS A 29 3.60 12.57 -0.42
N ASN A 30 3.03 11.46 0.04
CA ASN A 30 1.58 11.18 0.07
C ASN A 30 0.88 11.06 -1.30
N GLU A 31 1.63 11.04 -2.41
CA GLU A 31 1.09 10.79 -3.76
C GLU A 31 0.43 9.41 -3.84
N LYS A 32 -0.64 9.30 -4.63
CA LYS A 32 -1.33 8.03 -4.88
C LYS A 32 -1.00 7.55 -6.28
N ASN A 33 -0.54 6.33 -6.39
CA ASN A 33 -0.01 5.74 -7.61
C ASN A 33 -0.74 4.45 -7.92
N GLU A 34 -0.85 4.09 -9.19
CA GLU A 34 -1.33 2.76 -9.58
C GLU A 34 -0.39 1.67 -9.09
N MET A 35 -0.91 0.48 -8.78
CA MET A 35 -0.07 -0.64 -8.32
C MET A 35 0.94 -1.15 -9.36
N SER A 36 0.65 -0.94 -10.64
CA SER A 36 1.57 -1.14 -11.76
C SER A 36 2.84 -0.29 -11.64
N GLU A 37 2.74 0.91 -11.06
CA GLU A 37 3.85 1.85 -10.91
C GLU A 37 4.74 1.45 -9.73
N LYS A 38 5.98 1.04 -10.00
CA LYS A 38 6.97 0.66 -8.98
C LYS A 38 7.71 1.86 -8.37
N GLN A 39 7.60 3.03 -8.98
CA GLN A 39 8.26 4.27 -8.59
C GLN A 39 7.25 5.40 -8.57
N CYS A 40 7.32 6.26 -7.56
CA CYS A 40 6.45 7.42 -7.46
C CYS A 40 6.89 8.47 -8.49
N PRO A 41 6.06 8.87 -9.46
CA PRO A 41 6.41 9.88 -10.46
C PRO A 41 6.56 11.28 -9.85
N SER A 42 5.93 11.53 -8.69
CA SER A 42 5.96 12.83 -7.99
C SER A 42 7.26 13.05 -7.22
N CYS A 43 7.75 12.06 -6.48
CA CYS A 43 8.97 12.20 -5.66
C CYS A 43 10.18 11.40 -6.16
N GLY A 44 10.02 10.53 -7.15
CA GLY A 44 11.06 9.65 -7.65
C GLY A 44 11.42 8.48 -6.72
N SER A 45 10.86 8.41 -5.51
CA SER A 45 11.11 7.28 -4.60
C SER A 45 10.46 6.00 -5.11
N LYS A 46 11.14 4.87 -4.93
CA LYS A 46 10.55 3.55 -5.16
C LYS A 46 9.44 3.29 -4.15
N ARG A 47 8.49 2.43 -4.52
CA ARG A 47 7.54 1.88 -3.54
C ARG A 47 8.32 1.08 -2.50
N ASP A 48 8.16 1.42 -1.23
CA ASP A 48 8.96 0.84 -0.14
C ASP A 48 8.21 0.81 1.19
N VAL A 49 8.87 0.26 2.21
CA VAL A 49 8.33 0.07 3.56
C VAL A 49 7.58 1.32 4.06
N GLU A 50 6.46 1.06 4.73
CA GLU A 50 5.43 2.02 5.19
C GLU A 50 4.48 2.58 4.12
N ASP A 51 4.70 2.33 2.82
CA ASP A 51 3.73 2.71 1.80
C ASP A 51 2.37 2.01 2.02
N GLU A 52 1.28 2.71 1.74
CA GLU A 52 -0.07 2.22 2.05
C GLU A 52 -0.69 1.54 0.84
N ALA A 53 -1.23 0.34 1.03
CA ALA A 53 -2.05 -0.33 0.04
C ALA A 53 -3.46 0.25 0.04
N LEU A 54 -3.95 0.62 -1.15
CA LEU A 54 -5.24 1.26 -1.34
C LEU A 54 -6.12 0.49 -2.33
N ASP A 55 -7.43 0.53 -2.08
CA ASP A 55 -8.42 0.01 -3.01
C ASP A 55 -8.92 1.03 -4.03
N VAL A 56 -9.88 0.62 -4.87
CA VAL A 56 -10.49 1.49 -5.89
C VAL A 56 -11.18 2.74 -5.33
N TYR A 57 -11.54 2.72 -4.05
CA TYR A 57 -12.16 3.84 -3.34
C TYR A 57 -11.13 4.65 -2.53
N MET A 58 -9.84 4.40 -2.75
CA MET A 58 -8.72 5.04 -2.05
C MET A 58 -8.71 4.77 -0.54
N ARG A 59 -9.31 3.67 -0.10
CA ARG A 59 -9.33 3.25 1.31
C ARG A 59 -8.10 2.41 1.61
N LYS A 60 -7.53 2.61 2.79
CA LYS A 60 -6.38 1.83 3.23
C LYS A 60 -6.78 0.39 3.53
N ILE A 61 -6.15 -0.53 2.82
CA ILE A 61 -6.35 -1.98 2.97
C ILE A 61 -5.06 -2.71 3.39
N GLY A 62 -3.95 -1.98 3.54
CA GLY A 62 -2.70 -2.56 4.00
C GLY A 62 -1.54 -1.57 4.09
N THR A 63 -0.38 -2.09 4.50
CA THR A 63 0.89 -1.36 4.57
C THR A 63 2.02 -2.28 4.12
N LEU A 64 2.97 -1.75 3.34
CA LEU A 64 4.18 -2.47 2.93
C LEU A 64 5.10 -2.64 4.14
N PHE A 65 5.33 -3.88 4.53
CA PHE A 65 6.11 -4.22 5.71
C PHE A 65 7.59 -4.44 5.38
N LYS A 66 7.87 -5.08 4.25
CA LYS A 66 9.22 -5.45 3.87
C LYS A 66 9.34 -5.50 2.35
N THR A 67 10.52 -5.14 1.87
CA THR A 67 10.97 -5.33 0.49
C THR A 67 12.23 -6.21 0.48
N ASP A 68 12.36 -7.08 -0.52
CA ASP A 68 13.60 -7.79 -0.83
C ASP A 68 14.37 -6.98 -1.86
N THR A 69 15.55 -6.51 -1.47
CA THR A 69 16.39 -5.66 -2.34
C THR A 69 17.01 -6.42 -3.50
N THR A 70 16.98 -7.76 -3.49
CA THR A 70 17.58 -8.62 -4.52
C THR A 70 16.62 -8.87 -5.67
N ASN A 71 15.35 -9.16 -5.37
CA ASN A 71 14.35 -9.57 -6.38
C ASN A 71 13.08 -8.69 -6.41
N GLY A 72 12.97 -7.70 -5.51
CA GLY A 72 11.82 -6.80 -5.45
C GLY A 72 10.54 -7.45 -4.88
N THR A 73 10.65 -8.58 -4.18
CA THR A 73 9.52 -9.19 -3.46
C THR A 73 9.04 -8.24 -2.37
N GLU A 74 7.73 -8.06 -2.29
CA GLU A 74 7.08 -7.17 -1.35
C GLU A 74 6.21 -8.00 -0.39
N TRP A 75 6.29 -7.73 0.92
CA TRP A 75 5.43 -8.32 1.94
C TRP A 75 4.53 -7.25 2.53
N TRP A 76 3.22 -7.47 2.46
CA TRP A 76 2.21 -6.50 2.87
C TRP A 76 1.43 -7.01 4.08
N HIS A 77 1.23 -6.16 5.08
CA HIS A 77 0.22 -6.40 6.12
C HIS A 77 -1.15 -6.02 5.58
N SER A 78 -2.13 -6.91 5.71
CA SER A 78 -3.52 -6.57 5.42
C SER A 78 -4.13 -5.83 6.61
N SER A 79 -4.78 -4.70 6.32
CA SER A 79 -5.67 -4.04 7.28
C SER A 79 -7.06 -4.66 7.14
N PRO A 80 -7.77 -4.90 8.25
CA PRO A 80 -9.19 -5.24 8.17
C PRO A 80 -9.89 -4.10 7.43
N VAL A 81 -10.63 -4.44 6.38
CA VAL A 81 -11.55 -3.48 5.75
C VAL A 81 -12.58 -3.15 6.81
N ASP A 82 -12.81 -1.87 7.09
CA ASP A 82 -13.89 -1.48 7.99
C ASP A 82 -15.20 -2.07 7.45
N PRO A 83 -15.86 -3.00 8.17
CA PRO A 83 -17.08 -3.65 7.70
C PRO A 83 -18.20 -2.66 7.39
N LEU A 84 -18.20 -1.47 8.00
CA LEU A 84 -19.18 -0.42 7.74
C LEU A 84 -18.99 0.24 6.37
N ASN A 85 -17.82 0.10 5.76
CA ASN A 85 -17.51 0.64 4.44
C ASN A 85 -17.51 -0.45 3.35
N ASP A 86 -17.50 -1.73 3.72
CA ASP A 86 -17.60 -2.82 2.76
C ASP A 86 -19.05 -3.04 2.29
N LEU A 87 -19.47 -2.26 1.29
CA LEU A 87 -20.78 -2.40 0.64
C LEU A 87 -21.01 -3.80 0.02
N SER A 88 -19.96 -4.62 -0.14
CA SER A 88 -20.09 -6.00 -0.61
C SER A 88 -20.46 -6.99 0.50
N ALA A 89 -20.30 -6.60 1.77
CA ALA A 89 -20.65 -7.42 2.94
C ALA A 89 -22.13 -7.28 3.37
N ILE A 90 -22.92 -6.42 2.71
CA ILE A 90 -24.35 -6.21 2.98
C ILE A 90 -25.22 -7.07 2.03
N LYS A 91 -24.87 -8.33 1.81
CA LYS A 91 -25.71 -9.27 1.04
C LYS A 91 -26.21 -10.42 1.89
#